data_AF-A0A6L3C4E0-F1
#
_entry.id   AF-A0A6L3C4E0-F1
#
_cell.length_a   1.000
_cell.length_b   1.000
_cell.length_c   1.000
_cell.angle_alpha   90.00
_cell.angle_beta   90.00
_cell.angle_gamma   90.00
#
_symmetry.space_group_name_H-M   'P 1'
#
loop_
_entity.id
_entity.type
_entity.pdbx_description
1 polymer ?
#
loop_
_entity_poly.entity_id
_entity_poly.type
_entity_poly.pdbx_seq_one_letter_code
_entity_poly.pdbx_strand_id
1 'polypeptide(L)'
;MTTHDSNAEEVSAERQPELENPLFLISSDKLGKLERSPVYLVAGRLTETSPSKSKAMGELGDMKSLIREISQNAKSDSSFIRSDMPVQEIVFRTLLARNNRPMSLTDLHYELTEKWATPVRPIVITQERLLRILDNDTYYGFARK
;
A
#
# COMPACT_ATOMS: atom_id res chain seq x y z
N MET A 1 -66.72 -7.29 7.91
CA MET A 1 -65.85 -6.40 8.73
C MET A 1 -64.65 -7.25 9.11
N THR A 2 -63.41 -7.02 8.68
CA THR A 2 -62.79 -5.84 8.06
C THR A 2 -61.56 -6.35 7.28
N THR A 3 -61.29 -5.71 6.16
CA THR A 3 -60.13 -5.87 5.26
C THR A 3 -58.85 -5.25 5.82
N HIS A 4 -57.70 -5.68 5.26
CA HIS A 4 -56.40 -4.97 5.17
C HIS A 4 -55.59 -4.83 6.49
N ASP A 5 -54.26 -4.89 6.52
CA ASP A 5 -53.29 -4.47 5.51
C ASP A 5 -51.96 -5.25 5.56
N SER A 6 -51.37 -5.35 4.37
CA SER A 6 -49.99 -5.71 4.10
C SER A 6 -49.05 -4.62 4.63
N ASN A 7 -47.92 -4.98 5.22
CA ASN A 7 -46.73 -4.14 5.10
C ASN A 7 -45.49 -5.02 5.00
N ALA A 8 -45.05 -5.20 3.76
CA ALA A 8 -43.73 -5.67 3.43
C ALA A 8 -42.75 -4.55 3.80
N GLU A 9 -41.93 -4.77 4.82
CA GLU A 9 -40.73 -3.96 5.00
C GLU A 9 -39.72 -4.39 3.94
N GLU A 10 -39.81 -3.75 2.78
CA GLU A 10 -38.71 -3.61 1.85
C GLU A 10 -37.55 -2.93 2.60
N VAL A 11 -36.67 -3.75 3.16
CA VAL A 11 -35.32 -3.34 3.50
C VAL A 11 -34.66 -2.94 2.18
N SER A 12 -34.70 -1.65 1.86
CA SER A 12 -33.91 -1.08 0.78
C SER A 12 -32.46 -1.27 1.17
N ALA A 13 -31.85 -2.37 0.69
CA ALA A 13 -30.42 -2.50 0.63
C ALA A 13 -29.94 -1.36 -0.28
N GLU A 14 -29.58 -0.24 0.33
CA GLU A 14 -28.79 0.79 -0.32
C GLU A 14 -27.59 0.06 -0.90
N ARG A 15 -27.59 -0.12 -2.23
CA ARG A 15 -26.42 -0.61 -2.95
C ARG A 15 -25.36 0.45 -2.73
N GLN A 16 -24.51 0.25 -1.72
CA GLN A 16 -23.22 0.89 -1.67
C GLN A 16 -22.63 0.71 -3.07
N PRO A 17 -22.22 1.79 -3.77
CA PRO A 17 -21.59 1.64 -5.06
C PRO A 17 -20.48 0.61 -4.87
N GLU A 18 -20.45 -0.46 -5.67
CA GLU A 18 -19.34 -1.40 -5.64
C GLU A 18 -18.09 -0.55 -5.83
N LEU A 19 -17.38 -0.31 -4.73
CA LEU A 19 -16.15 0.44 -4.79
C LEU A 19 -15.26 -0.41 -5.67
N GLU A 20 -14.85 0.11 -6.82
CA GLU A 20 -13.82 -0.55 -7.62
C GLU A 20 -12.70 -0.93 -6.66
N ASN A 21 -12.27 -2.19 -6.70
CA ASN A 21 -11.18 -2.68 -5.88
C ASN A 21 -9.91 -2.81 -6.73
N PRO A 22 -9.30 -1.68 -7.17
CA PRO A 22 -8.16 -1.71 -8.06
C PRO A 22 -6.95 -2.32 -7.38
N LEU A 23 -6.07 -2.89 -8.19
CA LEU A 23 -4.77 -3.39 -7.75
C LEU A 23 -3.73 -2.27 -7.87
N PHE A 24 -2.91 -2.09 -6.84
CA PHE A 24 -1.82 -1.11 -6.81
C PHE A 24 -0.45 -1.76 -6.76
N LEU A 25 0.52 -1.13 -7.41
CA LEU A 25 1.94 -1.44 -7.38
C LEU A 25 2.79 -0.16 -7.44
N ILE A 26 4.10 -0.29 -7.22
CA ILE A 26 5.08 0.78 -7.43
C ILE A 26 5.54 0.74 -8.89
N SER A 27 5.30 1.81 -9.65
CA SER A 27 5.62 1.89 -11.08
C SER A 27 6.89 2.71 -11.34
N SER A 28 7.86 2.11 -12.02
CA SER A 28 9.05 2.82 -12.53
C SER A 28 8.67 3.95 -13.48
N ASP A 29 7.64 3.76 -14.30
CA ASP A 29 7.22 4.72 -15.31
C ASP A 29 6.55 5.93 -14.66
N LYS A 30 5.71 5.71 -13.64
CA LYS A 30 5.13 6.81 -12.84
C LYS A 30 6.24 7.57 -12.10
N LEU A 31 7.21 6.86 -11.52
CA LEU A 31 8.36 7.50 -10.88
C LEU A 31 9.19 8.35 -11.86
N GLY A 32 9.39 7.85 -13.09
CA GLY A 32 10.05 8.61 -14.16
C GLY A 32 9.31 9.90 -14.51
N LYS A 33 7.97 9.84 -14.61
CA LYS A 33 7.13 11.04 -14.83
C LYS A 33 7.16 12.03 -13.67
N LEU A 34 7.45 11.57 -12.46
CA LEU A 34 7.63 12.39 -11.26
C LEU A 34 9.07 12.89 -11.10
N GLU A 35 9.94 12.67 -12.09
CA GLU A 35 11.38 12.99 -12.06
C GLU A 35 12.10 12.37 -10.85
N ARG A 36 11.66 11.17 -10.45
CA ARG A 36 12.24 10.41 -9.33
C ARG A 36 13.04 9.23 -9.84
N SER A 37 14.23 9.04 -9.27
CA SER A 37 15.03 7.83 -9.47
C SER A 37 14.39 6.65 -8.71
N PRO A 38 13.90 5.60 -9.40
CA PRO A 38 13.32 4.44 -8.74
C PRO A 38 14.34 3.68 -7.89
N VAL A 39 15.58 3.59 -8.37
CA VAL A 39 16.70 2.94 -7.66
C VAL A 39 16.97 3.66 -6.35
N TYR A 40 17.11 4.99 -6.38
CA TYR A 40 17.39 5.78 -5.17
C TYR A 40 16.26 5.65 -4.14
N LEU A 41 15.00 5.72 -4.60
CA LEU A 41 13.84 5.63 -3.72
C LEU A 41 13.77 4.28 -2.99
N VAL A 42 13.99 3.18 -3.72
CA VAL A 42 13.99 1.83 -3.16
C VAL A 42 15.22 1.58 -2.29
N ALA A 43 16.41 2.04 -2.71
CA ALA A 43 17.65 1.86 -1.97
C ALA A 43 17.58 2.47 -0.55
N GLY A 44 16.86 3.59 -0.38
CA GLY A 44 16.63 4.18 0.94
C GLY A 44 15.83 3.30 1.91
N ARG A 45 15.26 2.19 1.45
CA ARG A 45 14.50 1.21 2.27
C ARG A 45 15.24 -0.13 2.39
N LEU A 46 16.51 -0.21 2.01
CA LEU A 46 17.33 -1.39 2.30
C LEU A 46 17.46 -1.58 3.83
N THR A 47 17.28 -2.82 4.28
CA THR A 47 17.44 -3.20 5.69
C THR A 47 18.93 -3.21 6.06
N GLU A 48 19.28 -3.20 7.35
CA GLU A 48 20.70 -3.32 7.75
C GLU A 48 21.37 -4.61 7.26
N THR A 49 20.57 -5.66 7.04
CA THR A 49 21.02 -6.96 6.53
C THR A 49 21.17 -7.02 5.01
N SER A 50 20.77 -5.97 4.28
CA SER A 50 20.87 -5.91 2.82
C SER A 50 22.31 -5.73 2.34
N PRO A 51 22.89 -6.68 1.57
CA PRO A 51 24.21 -6.51 0.98
C PRO A 51 24.37 -5.26 0.12
N SER A 52 23.29 -4.78 -0.49
CA SER A 52 23.32 -3.57 -1.30
C SER A 52 23.46 -2.28 -0.49
N LYS A 53 23.26 -2.33 0.84
CA LYS A 53 23.31 -1.14 1.70
C LYS A 53 24.71 -0.56 1.87
N SER A 54 25.75 -1.38 1.75
CA SER A 54 27.15 -0.94 1.82
C SER A 54 27.72 -0.49 0.47
N LYS A 55 26.96 -0.61 -0.62
CA LYS A 55 27.42 -0.30 -1.98
C LYS A 55 27.23 1.18 -2.32
N ALA A 56 28.09 1.69 -3.19
CA ALA A 56 27.89 3.02 -3.77
C ALA A 56 26.69 3.03 -4.72
N MET A 57 26.06 4.18 -4.95
CA MET A 57 24.89 4.31 -5.84
C MET A 57 25.14 3.78 -7.26
N GLY A 58 26.34 3.96 -7.81
CA GLY A 58 26.72 3.46 -9.13
C GLY A 58 26.89 1.94 -9.23
N GLU A 59 26.94 1.25 -8.09
CA GLU A 59 27.10 -0.21 -7.99
C GLU A 59 25.78 -0.92 -7.63
N LEU A 60 24.71 -0.15 -7.41
CA LEU A 60 23.39 -0.70 -7.14
C LEU A 60 22.82 -1.34 -8.41
N GLY A 61 22.12 -2.46 -8.20
CA GLY A 61 21.33 -3.07 -9.25
C GLY A 61 20.12 -2.24 -9.64
N ASP A 62 19.32 -2.77 -10.56
CA ASP A 62 18.05 -2.16 -10.95
C ASP A 62 17.02 -2.18 -9.81
N MET A 63 15.94 -1.42 -9.98
CA MET A 63 14.83 -1.37 -9.02
C MET A 63 14.31 -2.77 -8.64
N LYS A 64 14.21 -3.67 -9.62
CA LYS A 64 13.64 -5.01 -9.43
C LYS A 64 14.52 -5.88 -8.53
N SER A 65 15.83 -5.82 -8.70
CA SER A 65 16.82 -6.53 -7.89
C SER A 65 16.80 -6.05 -6.44
N LEU A 66 16.74 -4.72 -6.22
CA LEU A 66 16.65 -4.14 -4.88
C LEU A 66 15.33 -4.49 -4.19
N ILE A 67 14.20 -4.44 -4.90
CA ILE A 67 12.89 -4.87 -4.36
C ILE A 67 12.95 -6.34 -3.94
N ARG A 68 13.56 -7.21 -4.76
CA ARG A 68 13.70 -8.63 -4.44
C ARG A 68 14.50 -8.83 -3.16
N GLU A 69 15.62 -8.15 -3.03
CA GLU A 69 16.47 -8.17 -1.83
C GLU A 69 15.68 -7.71 -0.59
N ILE A 70 14.99 -6.57 -0.67
CA ILE A 70 14.14 -6.07 0.41
C ILE A 70 13.07 -7.10 0.79
N SER A 71 12.40 -7.71 -0.18
CA SER A 71 11.34 -8.70 0.11
C SER A 71 11.83 -9.95 0.84
N GLN A 72 13.11 -10.30 0.68
CA GLN A 72 13.75 -11.42 1.38
C GLN A 72 14.10 -11.04 2.81
N ASN A 73 14.61 -9.82 3.02
CA ASN A 73 15.08 -9.34 4.31
C ASN A 73 13.99 -8.77 5.21
N ALA A 74 12.94 -8.18 4.64
CA ALA A 74 11.83 -7.59 5.39
C ALA A 74 11.08 -8.60 6.27
N LYS A 75 11.17 -9.91 5.96
CA LYS A 75 10.54 -10.97 6.76
C LYS A 75 11.20 -11.19 8.12
N SER A 76 12.50 -10.93 8.21
CA SER A 76 13.27 -11.08 9.45
C SER A 76 13.42 -9.78 10.22
N ASP A 77 13.03 -8.64 9.63
CA ASP A 77 13.08 -7.33 10.26
C ASP A 77 11.68 -6.87 10.67
N SER A 78 11.32 -7.12 11.94
CA SER A 78 10.05 -6.68 12.52
C SER A 78 9.92 -5.16 12.61
N SER A 79 11.01 -4.41 12.47
CA SER A 79 11.03 -2.96 12.48
C SER A 79 10.93 -2.33 11.08
N PHE A 80 10.89 -3.17 10.03
CA PHE A 80 10.85 -2.72 8.66
C PHE A 80 9.61 -1.84 8.36
N ILE A 81 8.45 -2.19 8.93
CA ILE A 81 7.24 -1.36 8.91
C ILE A 81 6.88 -1.04 10.35
N ARG A 82 6.56 0.23 10.63
CA ARG A 82 6.18 0.70 11.96
C ARG A 82 4.91 1.53 11.90
N SER A 83 4.14 1.48 12.99
CA SER A 83 2.88 2.21 13.13
C SER A 83 3.03 3.74 13.25
N ASP A 84 4.26 4.26 13.45
CA ASP A 84 4.53 5.71 13.37
C ASP A 84 4.89 6.22 11.97
N MET A 85 5.00 5.34 10.99
CA MET A 85 5.30 5.76 9.63
C MET A 85 4.07 6.46 9.00
N PRO A 86 4.27 7.44 8.11
CA PRO A 86 3.18 7.98 7.30
C PRO A 86 2.47 6.88 6.51
N VAL A 87 1.16 7.01 6.31
CA VAL A 87 0.32 6.01 5.60
C VAL A 87 0.92 5.58 4.26
N GLN A 88 1.39 6.54 3.45
CA GLN A 88 2.01 6.24 2.16
C GLN A 88 3.32 5.47 2.31
N GLU A 89 4.15 5.74 3.33
CA GLU A 89 5.36 4.97 3.59
C GLU A 89 5.02 3.53 4.02
N ILE A 90 3.98 3.33 4.84
CA ILE A 90 3.51 2.00 5.22
C ILE A 90 3.08 1.23 3.97
N VAL A 91 2.23 1.82 3.11
CA VAL A 91 1.79 1.19 1.85
C VAL A 91 2.99 0.87 0.95
N PHE A 92 3.92 1.81 0.80
CA PHE A 92 5.13 1.61 -0.01
C PHE A 92 5.94 0.41 0.49
N ARG A 93 6.24 0.36 1.79
CA ARG A 93 7.01 -0.74 2.38
C ARG A 93 6.25 -2.07 2.37
N THR A 94 4.93 -2.06 2.51
CA THR A 94 4.08 -3.25 2.34
C THR A 94 4.23 -3.83 0.93
N LEU A 95 4.18 -2.97 -0.10
CA LEU A 95 4.40 -3.41 -1.49
C LEU A 95 5.82 -3.92 -1.71
N LEU A 96 6.84 -3.24 -1.18
CA LEU A 96 8.24 -3.70 -1.25
C LEU A 96 8.45 -5.07 -0.58
N ALA A 97 7.93 -5.26 0.63
CA ALA A 97 8.03 -6.51 1.39
C ALA A 97 7.38 -7.68 0.66
N ARG A 98 6.39 -7.40 -0.20
CA ARG A 98 5.72 -8.39 -1.06
C ARG A 98 6.31 -8.48 -2.45
N ASN A 99 7.54 -8.02 -2.64
CA ASN A 99 8.27 -8.04 -3.91
C ASN A 99 7.52 -7.27 -5.02
N ASN A 100 6.87 -6.17 -4.65
CA ASN A 100 6.05 -5.31 -5.50
C ASN A 100 4.97 -6.09 -6.29
N ARG A 101 4.45 -7.17 -5.70
CA ARG A 101 3.27 -7.85 -6.24
C ARG A 101 2.06 -6.93 -6.08
N PRO A 102 1.21 -6.76 -7.12
CA PRO A 102 0.02 -5.93 -7.03
C PRO A 102 -0.87 -6.36 -5.87
N MET A 103 -1.38 -5.39 -5.12
CA MET A 103 -2.29 -5.61 -3.99
C MET A 103 -3.58 -4.83 -4.19
N SER A 104 -4.70 -5.42 -3.79
CA SER A 104 -5.99 -4.75 -3.88
C SER A 104 -6.09 -3.59 -2.89
N LEU A 105 -6.92 -2.59 -3.20
CA LEU A 105 -7.22 -1.49 -2.29
C LEU A 105 -7.70 -2.02 -0.93
N THR A 106 -8.57 -3.04 -0.94
CA THR A 106 -9.07 -3.70 0.26
C THR A 106 -7.95 -4.34 1.08
N ASP A 107 -7.01 -5.05 0.44
CA ASP A 107 -5.90 -5.68 1.17
C ASP A 107 -4.93 -4.65 1.75
N LEU A 108 -4.66 -3.56 1.01
CA LEU A 108 -3.83 -2.46 1.50
C LEU A 108 -4.49 -1.72 2.67
N HIS A 109 -5.81 -1.55 2.60
CA HIS A 109 -6.60 -0.98 3.69
C HIS A 109 -6.54 -1.87 4.93
N TYR A 110 -6.73 -3.18 4.78
CA TYR A 110 -6.60 -4.15 5.86
C TYR A 110 -5.21 -4.15 6.52
N GLU A 111 -4.13 -4.15 5.71
CA GLU A 111 -2.77 -4.04 6.25
C GLU A 111 -2.62 -2.77 7.12
N LEU A 112 -3.18 -1.64 6.70
CA LEU A 112 -3.13 -0.39 7.46
C LEU A 112 -3.94 -0.44 8.76
N THR A 113 -5.22 -0.81 8.70
CA THR A 113 -6.15 -0.64 9.83
C THR A 113 -6.12 -1.78 10.82
N GLU A 114 -5.77 -3.00 10.39
CA GLU A 114 -5.82 -4.18 11.26
C GLU A 114 -4.43 -4.61 11.72
N LYS A 115 -3.43 -4.52 10.85
CA LYS A 115 -2.10 -5.06 11.14
C LYS A 115 -1.13 -4.02 11.68
N TRP A 116 -1.16 -2.80 11.12
CA TRP A 116 -0.22 -1.74 11.49
C TRP A 116 -0.82 -0.68 12.42
N ALA A 117 -2.14 -0.62 12.56
CA ALA A 117 -2.76 0.17 13.61
C ALA A 117 -2.50 -0.46 14.99
N THR A 118 -2.31 0.38 16.00
CA THR A 118 -2.24 -0.06 17.40
C THR A 118 -3.18 0.77 18.26
N PRO A 119 -3.56 0.31 19.47
CA PRO A 119 -4.42 1.10 20.36
C PRO A 119 -3.85 2.49 20.69
N VAL A 120 -2.52 2.62 20.75
CA VAL A 120 -1.83 3.88 21.04
C VAL A 120 -1.54 4.71 19.77
N ARG A 121 -1.61 4.10 18.58
CA ARG A 121 -1.41 4.74 17.27
C ARG A 121 -2.42 4.16 16.27
N PRO A 122 -3.69 4.57 16.36
CA PRO A 122 -4.72 4.06 15.46
C PRO A 122 -4.52 4.64 14.06
N ILE A 123 -4.74 3.81 13.03
CA ILE A 123 -4.78 4.25 11.63
C ILE A 123 -6.25 4.19 11.20
N VAL A 124 -6.94 5.33 11.29
CA VAL A 124 -8.36 5.43 10.93
C VAL A 124 -8.49 6.11 9.57
N ILE A 125 -8.65 5.29 8.53
CA ILE A 125 -8.82 5.73 7.15
C ILE A 125 -9.88 4.85 6.47
N THR A 126 -10.73 5.44 5.62
CA THR A 126 -11.67 4.67 4.80
C THR A 126 -11.00 4.22 3.50
N GLN A 127 -11.56 3.21 2.82
CA GLN A 127 -11.02 2.76 1.53
C GLN A 127 -11.06 3.87 0.48
N GLU A 128 -12.11 4.70 0.44
CA GLU A 128 -12.23 5.83 -0.49
C GLU A 128 -11.15 6.88 -0.25
N ARG A 129 -10.84 7.15 1.03
CA ARG A 129 -9.76 8.09 1.37
C ARG A 129 -8.40 7.52 1.03
N LEU A 130 -8.17 6.22 1.28
CA LEU A 130 -6.94 5.55 0.87
C LEU A 130 -6.78 5.60 -0.66
N LEU A 131 -7.84 5.30 -1.40
CA LEU A 131 -7.85 5.35 -2.87
C LEU A 131 -7.41 6.73 -3.37
N ARG A 132 -8.01 7.81 -2.84
CA ARG A 132 -7.62 9.18 -3.18
C ARG A 132 -6.14 9.48 -2.85
N ILE A 133 -5.62 8.95 -1.74
CA ILE A 133 -4.20 9.13 -1.37
C ILE A 133 -3.28 8.43 -2.37
N LEU A 134 -3.63 7.22 -2.82
CA LEU A 134 -2.81 6.46 -3.76
C LEU A 134 -2.89 7.02 -5.19
N ASP A 135 -4.06 7.46 -5.63
CA ASP A 135 -4.24 8.07 -6.95
C ASP A 135 -3.50 9.41 -7.06
N ASN A 136 -3.58 10.24 -6.01
CA ASN A 136 -2.92 11.54 -5.96
C ASN A 136 -1.47 11.48 -5.45
N ASP A 137 -0.87 10.29 -5.35
CA ASP A 137 0.52 10.17 -4.96
C ASP A 137 1.47 10.85 -5.97
N THR A 138 2.31 11.74 -5.43
CA THR A 138 3.33 12.50 -6.17
C THR A 138 4.76 12.11 -5.78
N TYR A 139 4.95 11.05 -5.00
CA TYR A 139 6.26 10.69 -4.47
C TYR A 139 6.63 9.22 -4.66
N TYR A 140 5.75 8.30 -4.29
CA TYR A 140 6.07 6.87 -4.21
C TYR A 140 5.87 6.11 -5.53
N GLY A 141 5.21 6.71 -6.51
CA GLY A 141 4.92 6.10 -7.80
C GLY A 141 3.83 5.03 -7.74
N PHE A 142 2.84 5.17 -6.87
CA PHE A 142 1.71 4.22 -6.82
C PHE A 142 0.89 4.27 -8.11
N ALA A 143 0.72 3.13 -8.75
CA ALA A 143 -0.02 3.01 -10.00
C ALA A 143 -1.03 1.86 -9.91
N ARG A 144 -2.18 2.05 -10.54
CA ARG A 144 -3.18 0.99 -10.77
C ARG A 144 -2.64 0.03 -11.84
N LYS A 145 -2.90 -1.26 -11.69
CA LYS A 145 -2.55 -2.32 -12.66
C LYS A 145 -3.72 -2.64 -13.59
#